data_AF-A0AAN6XXS1-F1
#
_entry.id   AF-A0AAN6XXS1-F1
#
_cell.length_a   1.000
_cell.length_b   1.000
_cell.length_c   1.000
_cell.angle_alpha   90.00
_cell.angle_beta   90.00
_cell.angle_gamma   90.00
#
_symmetry.space_group_name_H-M   'P 1'
#
loop_
_entity.id
_entity.type
_entity.pdbx_description
1 polymer ?
#
loop_
_entity_poly.entity_id
_entity_poly.type
_entity_poly.pdbx_seq_one_letter_code
_entity_poly.pdbx_strand_id
1 'polypeptide(L)'
;MARLISFLATLATLLFLGVHVAHASSKSWQSGMKPQDPLPVRRLVLDSRGHADVDANHNDTSARARLQKRVGLIKYNMNGYRKWENHVVRYCFATEESRTVLQDTLHEAVTIWQNALDSEDWRWELVPGAHPGAACTNHPDRASILVIHLANRLSSSVGIPALNQARPDYQGPRMLLTTAETMGSLNRVANIAHEVGHVWGLLHEHQNPWYWARSETHWAPFTIHKPGSFNCENLADYEAGMQRARAAGINPPEKICQDQRDAARAEFTASDYLPYPLGEHYSQADDEDDIDWDSIMLYPSTGGGRGTAGPPIIHPDNPNPDYWENDHRAEVLLGRQRRGAGFERFGANLVPSDEDVDTLQLLYGDEWATFEWAGLINEEEVQEQVQAAMC
;
A
#
# COMPACT_ATOMS: atom_id res chain seq x y z
N MET A 1 -6.68 -41.56 -60.76
CA MET A 1 -5.67 -42.03 -61.75
C MET A 1 -5.06 -40.79 -62.39
N ALA A 2 -3.76 -40.58 -62.53
CA ALA A 2 -2.60 -41.38 -62.20
C ALA A 2 -1.37 -40.44 -62.15
N ARG A 3 -0.37 -40.87 -61.40
CA ARG A 3 0.99 -40.32 -61.25
C ARG A 3 1.76 -40.37 -62.58
N LEU A 4 2.85 -39.60 -62.67
CA LEU A 4 4.24 -40.01 -63.00
C LEU A 4 5.05 -38.70 -63.28
N ILE A 5 6.07 -38.31 -62.49
CA ILE A 5 7.44 -38.86 -62.35
C ILE A 5 8.29 -38.69 -63.61
N SER A 6 9.31 -37.79 -63.58
CA SER A 6 10.74 -38.13 -63.76
C SER A 6 11.68 -37.02 -64.29
N PHE A 7 12.73 -36.78 -63.49
CA PHE A 7 14.17 -36.65 -63.82
C PHE A 7 14.74 -35.34 -64.45
N LEU A 8 15.58 -34.57 -63.74
CA LEU A 8 17.04 -34.72 -63.46
C LEU A 8 17.95 -34.43 -64.67
N ALA A 9 18.68 -33.30 -64.62
CA ALA A 9 20.05 -33.18 -65.14
C ALA A 9 20.76 -31.94 -64.55
N THR A 10 22.03 -32.16 -64.25
CA THR A 10 22.96 -31.48 -63.33
C THR A 10 23.84 -30.41 -64.01
N LEU A 11 24.62 -29.70 -63.17
CA LEU A 11 25.92 -29.01 -63.43
C LEU A 11 25.81 -27.55 -63.96
N ALA A 12 26.62 -26.56 -63.53
CA ALA A 12 27.90 -26.59 -62.83
C ALA A 12 28.20 -25.29 -62.04
N THR A 13 28.81 -25.51 -60.87
CA THR A 13 29.83 -24.78 -60.11
C THR A 13 30.33 -23.41 -60.60
N LEU A 14 30.33 -22.42 -59.70
CA LEU A 14 31.34 -21.34 -59.69
C LEU A 14 31.74 -21.00 -58.25
N LEU A 15 33.02 -21.22 -57.97
CA LEU A 15 33.71 -20.90 -56.72
C LEU A 15 33.77 -19.38 -56.53
N PHE A 16 33.48 -18.92 -55.31
CA PHE A 16 34.21 -17.79 -54.74
C PHE A 16 34.60 -18.09 -53.30
N LEU A 17 35.92 -18.16 -53.11
CA LEU A 17 36.63 -18.20 -51.84
C LEU A 17 36.38 -16.88 -51.10
N GLY A 18 35.52 -16.92 -50.07
CA GLY A 18 35.31 -15.83 -49.12
C GLY A 18 36.00 -16.18 -47.80
N VAL A 19 37.05 -15.44 -47.49
CA VAL A 19 37.92 -15.55 -46.31
C VAL A 19 37.11 -15.50 -45.01
N HIS A 20 37.19 -16.55 -44.19
CA HIS A 20 36.84 -16.46 -42.77
C HIS A 20 37.90 -15.63 -42.05
N VAL A 21 37.62 -14.34 -41.88
CA VAL A 21 38.35 -13.52 -40.91
C VAL A 21 37.78 -13.87 -39.54
N ALA A 22 38.55 -14.66 -38.79
CA ALA A 22 38.40 -14.77 -37.35
C ALA A 22 38.64 -13.38 -36.74
N HIS A 23 37.58 -12.67 -36.39
CA HIS A 23 37.71 -11.52 -35.51
C HIS A 23 37.88 -12.02 -34.08
N ALA A 24 39.15 -12.02 -33.69
CA ALA A 24 39.60 -12.06 -32.32
C ALA A 24 38.83 -11.04 -31.46
N SER A 25 38.48 -11.50 -30.26
CA SER A 25 38.06 -10.74 -29.09
C SER A 25 38.57 -9.29 -29.07
N SER A 26 37.67 -8.33 -29.22
CA SER A 26 37.94 -6.95 -28.84
C SER A 26 37.67 -6.78 -27.35
N LYS A 27 38.75 -6.59 -26.60
CA LYS A 27 38.75 -6.09 -25.23
C LYS A 27 38.16 -4.67 -25.23
N SER A 28 36.94 -4.51 -24.75
CA SER A 28 36.37 -3.18 -24.51
C SER A 28 35.48 -3.13 -23.29
N TRP A 29 35.88 -3.78 -22.19
CA TRP A 29 35.40 -3.49 -20.83
C TRP A 29 36.55 -3.75 -19.84
N GLN A 30 37.62 -2.98 -20.00
CA GLN A 30 38.56 -2.70 -18.91
C GLN A 30 38.37 -1.24 -18.53
N SER A 31 37.41 -0.97 -17.64
CA SER A 31 37.51 0.23 -16.80
C SER A 31 38.65 -0.02 -15.82
N GLY A 32 39.68 0.82 -15.86
CA GLY A 32 40.74 0.80 -14.85
C GLY A 32 40.11 0.92 -13.47
N MET A 33 40.15 -0.17 -12.70
CA MET A 33 39.84 -0.09 -11.27
C MET A 33 40.92 0.79 -10.66
N LYS A 34 40.54 2.02 -10.31
CA LYS A 34 41.21 2.68 -9.20
C LYS A 34 40.83 1.88 -7.95
N PRO A 35 41.78 1.51 -7.08
CA PRO A 35 41.42 1.08 -5.73
C PRO A 35 40.46 2.12 -5.17
N GLN A 36 39.27 1.67 -4.82
CA GLN A 36 38.35 2.48 -4.03
C GLN A 36 39.12 2.80 -2.74
N ASP A 37 39.19 4.08 -2.36
CA ASP A 37 39.67 4.42 -1.03
C ASP A 37 38.89 3.55 -0.04
N PRO A 38 39.54 2.93 0.96
CA PRO A 38 38.83 2.09 1.92
C PRO A 38 37.65 2.88 2.44
N LEU A 39 36.44 2.32 2.26
CA LEU A 39 35.23 2.88 2.83
C LEU A 39 35.53 3.14 4.33
N PRO A 40 35.12 4.28 4.88
CA PRO A 40 35.34 4.55 6.29
C PRO A 40 34.86 3.35 7.09
N VAL A 41 35.80 2.73 7.81
CA VAL A 41 35.51 1.57 8.67
C VAL A 41 34.65 2.09 9.81
N ARG A 42 33.33 1.97 9.68
CA ARG A 42 32.40 2.18 10.80
C ARG A 42 32.58 1.01 11.77
N ARG A 43 32.86 1.31 13.04
CA ARG A 43 32.70 0.30 14.09
C ARG A 43 31.22 0.04 14.23
N LEU A 44 30.79 -1.17 13.88
CA LEU A 44 29.45 -1.64 14.19
C LEU A 44 29.39 -1.89 15.70
N VAL A 45 28.42 -1.26 16.37
CA VAL A 45 28.05 -1.66 17.71
C VAL A 45 27.35 -3.00 17.55
N LEU A 46 27.68 -3.97 18.41
CA LEU A 46 27.01 -5.25 18.41
C LEU A 46 26.04 -5.27 19.59
N ASP A 47 24.85 -5.83 19.40
CA ASP A 47 23.94 -6.08 20.50
C ASP A 47 24.53 -7.11 21.49
N SER A 48 23.84 -7.33 22.61
CA SER A 48 24.24 -8.34 23.60
C SER A 48 24.28 -9.79 23.07
N ARG A 49 23.76 -10.03 21.85
CA ARG A 49 23.70 -11.33 21.17
C ARG A 49 24.72 -11.44 20.02
N GLY A 50 25.50 -10.39 19.73
CA GLY A 50 26.55 -10.38 18.73
C GLY A 50 26.09 -10.02 17.31
N HIS A 51 24.84 -9.55 17.14
CA HIS A 51 24.36 -9.04 15.85
C HIS A 51 24.80 -7.60 15.65
N ALA A 52 25.05 -7.23 14.38
CA ALA A 52 25.33 -5.84 14.04
C ALA A 52 24.11 -4.98 14.35
N ASP A 53 24.23 -4.12 15.36
CA ASP A 53 23.25 -3.09 15.68
C ASP A 53 23.47 -1.96 14.69
N VAL A 54 22.77 -2.05 13.55
CA VAL A 54 22.80 -1.03 12.49
C VAL A 54 22.08 0.25 12.94
N ASP A 55 21.31 0.16 14.04
CA ASP A 55 20.37 1.15 14.55
C ASP A 55 20.59 1.51 16.03
N ALA A 56 21.85 1.51 16.49
CA ALA A 56 22.22 1.98 17.84
C ALA A 56 21.85 3.47 18.10
N ASN A 57 21.24 4.14 17.11
CA ASN A 57 20.63 5.45 17.16
C ASN A 57 19.08 5.40 17.09
N HIS A 58 18.38 4.37 17.55
CA HIS A 58 16.91 4.40 17.72
C HIS A 58 16.39 5.44 18.75
N ASN A 59 17.28 6.19 19.40
CA ASN A 59 16.94 7.45 20.08
C ASN A 59 16.92 8.66 19.14
N ASP A 60 17.16 8.48 17.85
CA ASP A 60 16.95 9.50 16.84
C ASP A 60 15.44 9.71 16.70
N THR A 61 14.97 10.80 17.29
CA THR A 61 13.61 11.31 17.19
C THR A 61 13.12 11.38 15.75
N SER A 62 14.02 11.49 14.75
CA SER A 62 13.65 11.48 13.33
C SER A 62 13.20 10.10 12.83
N ALA A 63 13.89 9.01 13.19
CA ALA A 63 13.50 7.64 12.81
C ALA A 63 12.16 7.25 13.43
N ARG A 64 11.95 7.56 14.72
CA ARG A 64 10.66 7.32 15.39
C ARG A 64 9.54 8.25 14.90
N ALA A 65 9.85 9.48 14.51
CA ALA A 65 8.88 10.33 13.82
C ALA A 65 8.46 9.69 12.49
N ARG A 66 9.41 9.18 11.70
CA ARG A 66 9.13 8.55 10.40
C ARG A 66 8.16 7.38 10.44
N LEU A 67 8.15 6.62 11.54
CA LEU A 67 7.25 5.47 11.74
C LEU A 67 5.83 5.87 12.19
N GLN A 68 5.61 7.12 12.58
CA GLN A 68 4.30 7.59 13.06
C GLN A 68 3.33 7.98 11.94
N LYS A 69 3.75 7.86 10.69
CA LYS A 69 3.05 8.37 9.51
C LYS A 69 1.76 7.61 9.17
N ARG A 70 1.58 6.37 9.62
CA ARG A 70 0.49 5.50 9.13
C ARG A 70 -0.51 5.04 10.19
N VAL A 71 -0.27 5.32 11.47
CA VAL A 71 -1.06 4.77 12.59
C VAL A 71 -1.89 5.82 13.35
N GLY A 72 -2.04 7.02 12.78
CA GLY A 72 -2.65 8.17 13.45
C GLY A 72 -4.02 7.89 14.09
N LEU A 73 -4.88 7.09 13.44
CA LEU A 73 -6.20 6.78 13.98
C LEU A 73 -6.14 6.04 15.33
N ILE A 74 -5.33 4.99 15.43
CA ILE A 74 -5.26 4.16 16.65
C ILE A 74 -4.37 4.83 17.69
N LYS A 75 -3.24 5.39 17.26
CA LYS A 75 -2.26 6.05 18.13
C LYS A 75 -2.89 7.13 19.01
N TYR A 76 -3.71 7.98 18.41
CA TYR A 76 -4.36 9.08 19.11
C TYR A 76 -5.78 8.72 19.58
N ASN A 77 -6.14 7.43 19.55
CA ASN A 77 -7.48 6.93 19.87
C ASN A 77 -8.58 7.77 19.17
N MET A 78 -8.30 8.22 17.95
CA MET A 78 -9.17 9.15 17.23
C MET A 78 -10.48 8.43 16.97
N ASN A 79 -11.58 8.98 17.49
CA ASN A 79 -12.90 8.38 17.37
C ASN A 79 -12.97 6.96 17.95
N GLY A 80 -12.19 6.65 18.98
CA GLY A 80 -12.27 5.37 19.70
C GLY A 80 -11.71 4.17 18.92
N TYR A 81 -10.85 4.39 17.93
CA TYR A 81 -10.15 3.33 17.22
C TYR A 81 -9.14 2.65 18.15
N ARG A 82 -9.13 1.32 18.14
CA ARG A 82 -8.29 0.50 19.03
C ARG A 82 -7.45 -0.50 18.25
N LYS A 83 -6.29 -0.84 18.83
CA LYS A 83 -5.48 -1.98 18.38
C LYS A 83 -6.13 -3.31 18.77
N TRP A 84 -5.71 -4.38 18.11
CA TRP A 84 -6.07 -5.74 18.51
C TRP A 84 -5.31 -6.15 19.78
N GLU A 85 -6.01 -6.74 20.74
CA GLU A 85 -5.39 -7.15 22.01
C GLU A 85 -4.45 -8.34 21.78
N ASN A 86 -3.27 -8.30 22.43
CA ASN A 86 -2.26 -9.37 22.39
C ASN A 86 -1.86 -9.81 20.97
N HIS A 87 -1.91 -8.87 20.01
CA HIS A 87 -1.60 -9.13 18.61
C HIS A 87 -2.47 -10.25 18.00
N VAL A 88 -3.72 -10.41 18.47
CA VAL A 88 -4.66 -11.42 17.94
C VAL A 88 -5.81 -10.78 17.20
N VAL A 89 -5.88 -11.00 15.88
CA VAL A 89 -7.07 -10.73 15.07
C VAL A 89 -8.01 -11.92 15.16
N ARG A 90 -9.11 -11.76 15.91
CA ARG A 90 -10.20 -12.74 15.91
C ARG A 90 -11.08 -12.47 14.69
N TYR A 91 -11.20 -13.44 13.80
CA TYR A 91 -11.93 -13.26 12.55
C TYR A 91 -12.92 -14.38 12.29
N CYS A 92 -13.86 -14.12 11.38
CA CYS A 92 -14.68 -15.15 10.78
C CYS A 92 -15.29 -14.71 9.44
N PHE A 93 -15.87 -15.64 8.70
CA PHE A 93 -16.41 -15.37 7.36
C PHE A 93 -17.91 -15.08 7.38
N ALA A 94 -18.33 -14.08 6.63
CA ALA A 94 -19.73 -13.69 6.54
C ALA A 94 -20.61 -14.77 5.91
N THR A 95 -20.07 -15.57 4.99
CA THR A 95 -20.78 -16.64 4.28
C THR A 95 -19.84 -17.82 3.99
N GLU A 96 -20.40 -19.01 3.75
CA GLU A 96 -19.61 -20.20 3.38
C GLU A 96 -18.87 -19.99 2.05
N GLU A 97 -19.48 -19.24 1.13
CA GLU A 97 -18.84 -18.81 -0.11
C GLU A 97 -17.62 -17.94 0.16
N SER A 98 -17.74 -16.92 1.05
CA SER A 98 -16.61 -16.07 1.42
C SER A 98 -15.46 -16.90 1.97
N ARG A 99 -15.75 -17.88 2.83
CA ARG A 99 -14.75 -18.81 3.36
C ARG A 99 -14.10 -19.63 2.25
N THR A 100 -14.91 -20.32 1.45
CA THR A 100 -14.44 -21.22 0.39
C THR A 100 -13.54 -20.50 -0.61
N VAL A 101 -13.90 -19.27 -0.96
CA VAL A 101 -13.20 -18.50 -1.99
C VAL A 101 -11.96 -17.79 -1.45
N LEU A 102 -11.99 -17.30 -0.20
CA LEU A 102 -10.95 -16.40 0.31
C LEU A 102 -9.99 -17.04 1.31
N GLN A 103 -10.35 -18.15 1.96
CA GLN A 103 -9.59 -18.67 3.11
C GLN A 103 -8.11 -18.95 2.78
N ASP A 104 -7.83 -19.62 1.67
CA ASP A 104 -6.45 -19.99 1.32
C ASP A 104 -5.62 -18.75 0.98
N THR A 105 -6.16 -17.82 0.19
CA THR A 105 -5.45 -16.60 -0.18
C THR A 105 -5.30 -15.64 1.00
N LEU A 106 -6.28 -15.58 1.90
CA LEU A 106 -6.16 -14.85 3.16
C LEU A 106 -5.06 -15.44 4.03
N HIS A 107 -4.97 -16.77 4.12
CA HIS A 107 -3.91 -17.42 4.87
C HIS A 107 -2.52 -17.07 4.31
N GLU A 108 -2.34 -17.12 2.98
CA GLU A 108 -1.09 -16.70 2.33
C GLU A 108 -0.75 -15.22 2.63
N ALA A 109 -1.73 -14.32 2.54
CA ALA A 109 -1.55 -12.91 2.84
C ALA A 109 -1.19 -12.64 4.31
N VAL A 110 -1.80 -13.37 5.25
CA VAL A 110 -1.46 -13.32 6.67
C VAL A 110 -0.05 -13.85 6.90
N THR A 111 0.34 -14.95 6.24
CA THR A 111 1.70 -15.51 6.32
C THR A 111 2.77 -14.51 5.86
N ILE A 112 2.49 -13.69 4.84
CA ILE A 112 3.41 -12.61 4.42
C ILE A 112 3.73 -11.68 5.60
N TRP A 113 2.70 -11.21 6.32
CA TRP A 113 2.90 -10.34 7.48
C TRP A 113 3.58 -11.07 8.64
N GLN A 114 3.18 -12.30 8.94
CA GLN A 114 3.79 -13.09 10.03
C GLN A 114 5.29 -13.32 9.80
N ASN A 115 5.68 -13.60 8.56
CA ASN A 115 7.09 -13.75 8.19
C ASN A 115 7.85 -12.42 8.31
N ALA A 116 7.24 -11.31 7.89
CA ALA A 116 7.87 -9.99 7.96
C ALA A 116 8.03 -9.49 9.41
N LEU A 117 7.06 -9.77 10.28
CA LEU A 117 7.09 -9.40 11.70
C LEU A 117 8.01 -10.30 12.54
N ASP A 118 8.46 -11.43 11.99
CA ASP A 118 9.35 -12.41 12.61
C ASP A 118 8.94 -12.80 14.06
N SER A 119 7.63 -12.97 14.29
CA SER A 119 7.10 -13.28 15.61
C SER A 119 5.81 -14.12 15.54
N GLU A 120 5.76 -15.15 16.38
CA GLU A 120 4.58 -16.01 16.56
C GLU A 120 3.45 -15.33 17.32
N ASP A 121 3.68 -14.16 17.92
CA ASP A 121 2.66 -13.45 18.71
C ASP A 121 1.57 -12.86 17.81
N TRP A 122 1.91 -12.49 16.57
CA TRP A 122 1.00 -11.92 15.57
C TRP A 122 0.14 -13.00 14.93
N ARG A 123 -1.10 -13.13 15.43
CA ARG A 123 -1.96 -14.27 15.11
C ARG A 123 -3.30 -13.87 14.56
N TRP A 124 -3.81 -14.71 13.68
CA TRP A 124 -5.15 -14.67 13.14
C TRP A 124 -5.90 -15.91 13.62
N GLU A 125 -6.90 -15.72 14.46
CA GLU A 125 -7.66 -16.81 15.06
C GLU A 125 -9.08 -16.83 14.53
N LEU A 126 -9.46 -17.94 13.89
CA LEU A 126 -10.86 -18.18 13.55
C LEU A 126 -11.65 -18.31 14.85
N VAL A 127 -12.74 -17.55 14.98
CA VAL A 127 -13.57 -17.58 16.19
C VAL A 127 -14.02 -19.03 16.48
N PRO A 128 -13.78 -19.57 17.70
CA PRO A 128 -14.12 -20.95 18.02
C PRO A 128 -15.59 -21.26 17.78
N GLY A 129 -15.88 -22.32 17.02
CA GLY A 129 -17.26 -22.71 16.69
C GLY A 129 -17.97 -21.75 15.73
N ALA A 130 -17.29 -20.75 15.15
CA ALA A 130 -17.88 -19.87 14.16
C ALA A 130 -18.09 -20.62 12.83
N HIS A 131 -19.33 -21.00 12.59
CA HIS A 131 -19.79 -21.32 11.25
C HIS A 131 -20.03 -20.02 10.48
N PRO A 132 -19.65 -19.93 9.19
CA PRO A 132 -19.95 -18.75 8.41
C PRO A 132 -21.45 -18.40 8.44
N GLY A 133 -21.78 -17.11 8.42
CA GLY A 133 -23.17 -16.63 8.49
C GLY A 133 -23.55 -15.99 9.84
N ALA A 134 -24.73 -16.31 10.37
CA ALA A 134 -25.31 -15.63 11.52
C ALA A 134 -24.46 -15.74 12.81
N ALA A 135 -23.71 -16.83 12.98
CA ALA A 135 -22.79 -16.99 14.11
C ALA A 135 -21.62 -16.00 14.07
N CYS A 136 -21.33 -15.43 12.89
CA CYS A 136 -20.39 -14.34 12.70
C CYS A 136 -21.06 -12.98 12.85
N THR A 137 -22.09 -12.74 12.05
CA THR A 137 -22.66 -11.40 11.90
C THR A 137 -23.46 -10.98 13.12
N ASN A 138 -24.03 -11.91 13.88
CA ASN A 138 -24.81 -11.64 15.10
C ASN A 138 -24.10 -12.15 16.37
N HIS A 139 -22.78 -12.31 16.32
CA HIS A 139 -22.02 -12.77 17.49
C HIS A 139 -22.13 -11.76 18.65
N PRO A 140 -22.26 -12.20 19.92
CA PRO A 140 -22.29 -11.27 21.06
C PRO A 140 -21.08 -10.32 21.12
N ASP A 141 -19.90 -10.83 20.76
CA ASP A 141 -18.64 -10.07 20.68
C ASP A 141 -18.39 -9.44 19.29
N ARG A 142 -19.43 -9.21 18.47
CA ARG A 142 -19.27 -8.74 17.08
C ARG A 142 -18.41 -7.48 16.95
N ALA A 143 -18.40 -6.62 17.96
CA ALA A 143 -17.60 -5.40 18.03
C ALA A 143 -16.08 -5.62 18.02
N SER A 144 -15.61 -6.83 18.35
CA SER A 144 -14.19 -7.21 18.40
C SER A 144 -13.87 -8.40 17.50
N ILE A 145 -14.73 -8.71 16.53
CA ILE A 145 -14.51 -9.76 15.53
C ILE A 145 -14.43 -9.12 14.15
N LEU A 146 -13.38 -9.46 13.39
CA LEU A 146 -13.29 -9.10 11.98
C LEU A 146 -14.19 -10.02 11.16
N VAL A 147 -15.21 -9.45 10.51
CA VAL A 147 -16.05 -10.21 9.58
C VAL A 147 -15.59 -10.00 8.14
N ILE A 148 -15.21 -11.09 7.47
CA ILE A 148 -14.67 -11.09 6.11
C ILE A 148 -15.77 -11.45 5.12
N HIS A 149 -15.92 -10.63 4.08
CA HIS A 149 -16.90 -10.81 3.01
C HIS A 149 -16.21 -10.94 1.67
N LEU A 150 -16.72 -11.85 0.83
CA LEU A 150 -16.51 -11.77 -0.62
C LEU A 150 -17.33 -10.61 -1.19
N ALA A 151 -16.67 -9.76 -1.96
CA ALA A 151 -17.22 -8.54 -2.55
C ALA A 151 -16.57 -8.27 -3.91
N ASN A 152 -17.01 -7.21 -4.58
CA ASN A 152 -16.44 -6.72 -5.84
C ASN A 152 -15.50 -5.51 -5.62
N ARG A 153 -14.95 -5.36 -4.41
CA ARG A 153 -14.03 -4.29 -4.02
C ARG A 153 -13.11 -4.78 -2.89
N LEU A 154 -12.02 -4.05 -2.68
CA LEU A 154 -11.09 -4.21 -1.56
C LEU A 154 -11.36 -3.07 -0.57
N SER A 155 -11.58 -3.39 0.71
CA SER A 155 -11.71 -2.40 1.79
C SER A 155 -11.75 -3.10 3.14
N SER A 156 -10.97 -2.59 4.09
CA SER A 156 -10.93 -3.10 5.44
C SER A 156 -11.07 -1.98 6.47
N SER A 157 -11.53 -2.37 7.65
CA SER A 157 -11.49 -1.50 8.81
C SER A 157 -10.05 -1.31 9.25
N VAL A 158 -9.70 -0.08 9.63
CA VAL A 158 -8.39 0.22 10.22
C VAL A 158 -8.43 -0.15 11.70
N GLY A 159 -7.68 -1.17 12.13
CA GLY A 159 -7.76 -1.68 13.50
C GLY A 159 -9.18 -2.12 13.91
N ILE A 160 -9.58 -1.73 15.12
CA ILE A 160 -10.94 -1.89 15.65
C ILE A 160 -11.60 -0.52 15.78
N PRO A 161 -12.42 -0.08 14.81
CA PRO A 161 -13.13 1.20 14.91
C PRO A 161 -14.14 1.19 16.06
N ALA A 162 -14.40 2.36 16.66
CA ALA A 162 -15.47 2.47 17.63
C ALA A 162 -16.84 2.15 17.02
N LEU A 163 -17.74 1.63 17.85
CA LEU A 163 -19.14 1.53 17.49
C LEU A 163 -19.73 2.94 17.41
N ASN A 164 -19.97 3.40 16.19
CA ASN A 164 -20.56 4.72 15.98
C ASN A 164 -22.07 4.65 16.24
N GLN A 165 -22.56 5.36 17.27
CA GLN A 165 -24.00 5.43 17.58
C GLN A 165 -24.83 6.02 16.42
N ALA A 166 -24.24 6.86 15.57
CA ALA A 166 -24.89 7.41 14.37
C ALA A 166 -24.99 6.40 13.21
N ARG A 167 -24.27 5.27 13.29
CA ARG A 167 -24.38 4.13 12.37
C ARG A 167 -24.76 2.87 13.14
N PRO A 168 -26.03 2.74 13.58
CA PRO A 168 -26.47 1.59 14.38
C PRO A 168 -26.37 0.25 13.63
N ASP A 169 -26.23 0.29 12.31
CA ASP A 169 -25.97 -0.87 11.45
C ASP A 169 -24.49 -1.31 11.48
N TYR A 170 -23.58 -0.46 11.95
CA TYR A 170 -22.17 -0.81 12.11
C TYR A 170 -21.96 -1.62 13.38
N GLN A 171 -21.71 -2.91 13.21
CA GLN A 171 -21.60 -3.85 14.33
C GLN A 171 -20.15 -4.12 14.76
N GLY A 172 -19.18 -3.63 14.00
CA GLY A 172 -17.75 -3.85 14.29
C GLY A 172 -16.91 -4.00 13.03
N PRO A 173 -15.62 -4.38 13.19
CA PRO A 173 -14.66 -4.45 12.10
C PRO A 173 -15.13 -5.37 10.97
N ARG A 174 -14.82 -4.98 9.73
CA ARG A 174 -15.11 -5.76 8.53
C ARG A 174 -13.98 -5.64 7.51
N MET A 175 -13.89 -6.66 6.67
CA MET A 175 -12.98 -6.73 5.53
C MET A 175 -13.79 -7.22 4.32
N LEU A 176 -13.72 -6.48 3.22
CA LEU A 176 -14.36 -6.77 1.95
C LEU A 176 -13.26 -7.12 0.95
N LEU A 177 -13.26 -8.34 0.45
CA LEU A 177 -12.22 -8.84 -0.44
C LEU A 177 -12.80 -9.28 -1.77
N THR A 178 -12.00 -9.20 -2.83
CA THR A 178 -12.30 -9.75 -4.15
C THR A 178 -11.17 -10.66 -4.59
N THR A 179 -11.47 -11.60 -5.49
CA THR A 179 -10.46 -12.43 -6.15
C THR A 179 -10.03 -11.86 -7.51
N ALA A 180 -10.48 -10.67 -7.88
CA ALA A 180 -10.17 -10.07 -9.16
C ALA A 180 -8.70 -9.64 -9.24
N GLU A 181 -7.95 -10.23 -10.17
CA GLU A 181 -6.55 -9.87 -10.48
C GLU A 181 -6.44 -8.67 -11.42
N THR A 182 -7.55 -7.99 -11.68
CA THR A 182 -7.62 -6.74 -12.46
C THR A 182 -7.72 -5.50 -11.56
N MET A 183 -7.70 -5.68 -10.24
CA MET A 183 -7.88 -4.63 -9.24
C MET A 183 -6.61 -4.41 -8.40
N GLY A 184 -6.44 -3.20 -7.86
CA GLY A 184 -5.35 -2.87 -6.95
C GLY A 184 -3.98 -3.10 -7.59
N SER A 185 -3.16 -3.93 -6.92
CA SER A 185 -1.83 -4.39 -7.31
C SER A 185 -1.81 -5.39 -8.47
N LEU A 186 -2.97 -5.83 -8.98
CA LEU A 186 -3.10 -6.91 -9.96
C LEU A 186 -2.63 -8.29 -9.43
N ASN A 187 -2.32 -8.37 -8.14
CA ASN A 187 -1.96 -9.60 -7.45
C ASN A 187 -2.92 -9.82 -6.29
N ARG A 188 -3.66 -10.94 -6.34
CA ARG A 188 -4.70 -11.24 -5.35
C ARG A 188 -4.15 -11.36 -3.93
N VAL A 189 -3.00 -12.01 -3.74
CA VAL A 189 -2.37 -12.20 -2.43
C VAL A 189 -1.89 -10.86 -1.89
N ALA A 190 -1.18 -10.07 -2.71
CA ALA A 190 -0.68 -8.75 -2.30
C ALA A 190 -1.83 -7.78 -1.98
N ASN A 191 -2.92 -7.80 -2.76
CA ASN A 191 -4.13 -7.04 -2.44
C ASN A 191 -4.71 -7.41 -1.07
N ILE A 192 -4.81 -8.71 -0.75
CA ILE A 192 -5.32 -9.11 0.58
C ILE A 192 -4.29 -8.79 1.67
N ALA A 193 -2.98 -8.86 1.39
CA ALA A 193 -1.95 -8.46 2.35
C ALA A 193 -1.99 -6.96 2.66
N HIS A 194 -2.25 -6.10 1.68
CA HIS A 194 -2.54 -4.68 1.90
C HIS A 194 -3.73 -4.49 2.85
N GLU A 195 -4.82 -5.20 2.61
CA GLU A 195 -6.03 -5.18 3.47
C GLU A 195 -5.76 -5.70 4.89
N VAL A 196 -4.85 -6.67 5.05
CA VAL A 196 -4.36 -7.13 6.36
C VAL A 196 -3.59 -6.01 7.09
N GLY A 197 -2.81 -5.19 6.37
CA GLY A 197 -2.14 -4.00 6.93
C GLY A 197 -3.12 -3.00 7.53
N HIS A 198 -4.24 -2.74 6.85
CA HIS A 198 -5.34 -1.95 7.42
C HIS A 198 -5.89 -2.57 8.71
N VAL A 199 -6.18 -3.88 8.70
CA VAL A 199 -6.68 -4.57 9.90
C VAL A 199 -5.74 -4.38 11.08
N TRP A 200 -4.43 -4.41 10.88
CA TRP A 200 -3.48 -4.13 11.95
C TRP A 200 -3.47 -2.68 12.41
N GLY A 201 -3.81 -1.73 11.53
CA GLY A 201 -3.99 -0.33 11.89
C GLY A 201 -3.28 0.68 10.99
N LEU A 202 -2.71 0.22 9.87
CA LEU A 202 -2.04 1.11 8.93
C LEU A 202 -3.04 1.82 8.03
N LEU A 203 -2.81 3.09 7.78
CA LEU A 203 -3.42 3.87 6.70
C LEU A 203 -2.58 3.73 5.43
N HIS A 204 -3.12 4.21 4.30
CA HIS A 204 -2.32 4.31 3.10
C HIS A 204 -1.15 5.27 3.30
N GLU A 205 0.01 4.93 2.74
CA GLU A 205 1.21 5.76 2.87
C GLU A 205 0.99 7.14 2.25
N HIS A 206 0.45 7.18 1.03
CA HIS A 206 0.18 8.42 0.32
C HIS A 206 -0.89 9.29 0.99
N GLN A 207 -1.59 8.84 2.04
CA GLN A 207 -2.60 9.67 2.72
C GLN A 207 -2.01 10.59 3.81
N ASN A 208 -0.69 10.56 4.05
CA ASN A 208 -0.05 11.50 4.97
C ASN A 208 -0.16 12.94 4.42
N PRO A 209 -0.83 13.88 5.12
CA PRO A 209 -0.99 15.26 4.67
C PRO A 209 0.32 16.01 4.39
N TRP A 210 1.42 15.65 5.07
CA TRP A 210 2.73 16.28 4.84
C TRP A 210 3.32 15.94 3.47
N TYR A 211 2.83 14.89 2.80
CA TYR A 211 3.25 14.58 1.45
C TYR A 211 2.55 15.47 0.42
N TRP A 212 1.43 16.11 0.74
CA TRP A 212 0.61 16.79 -0.25
C TRP A 212 0.91 18.27 -0.36
N ALA A 213 0.83 18.78 -1.60
CA ALA A 213 0.85 20.20 -1.82
C ALA A 213 -0.37 20.90 -1.24
N ARG A 214 -0.12 21.79 -0.28
CA ARG A 214 -0.98 22.88 0.22
C ARG A 214 -2.48 22.64 0.02
N SER A 215 -3.13 22.03 1.01
CA SER A 215 -4.54 22.33 1.25
C SER A 215 -4.63 23.67 1.99
N GLU A 216 -5.77 24.38 1.92
CA GLU A 216 -5.96 25.67 2.59
C GLU A 216 -5.76 25.63 4.11
N THR A 217 -5.62 24.44 4.71
CA THR A 217 -5.62 24.21 6.15
C THR A 217 -4.28 23.75 6.74
N HIS A 218 -3.25 23.40 5.96
CA HIS A 218 -2.01 22.81 6.49
C HIS A 218 -0.73 23.41 5.87
N TRP A 219 0.24 23.72 6.73
CA TRP A 219 1.52 24.34 6.37
C TRP A 219 2.64 23.29 6.33
N ALA A 220 2.81 22.62 5.19
CA ALA A 220 4.03 21.87 4.92
C ALA A 220 5.05 22.76 4.17
N PRO A 221 6.27 22.97 4.70
CA PRO A 221 7.31 23.76 4.02
C PRO A 221 7.80 23.09 2.72
N PHE A 222 7.50 21.80 2.55
CA PHE A 222 7.78 20.99 1.37
C PHE A 222 6.51 20.26 0.92
N THR A 223 6.36 20.09 -0.39
CA THR A 223 5.20 19.42 -0.99
C THR A 223 5.70 18.35 -1.94
N ILE A 224 5.48 17.08 -1.62
CA ILE A 224 6.03 15.94 -2.37
C ILE A 224 5.12 15.60 -3.55
N HIS A 225 3.81 15.50 -3.30
CA HIS A 225 2.79 15.48 -4.34
C HIS A 225 2.53 16.89 -4.87
N LYS A 226 3.41 17.34 -5.77
CA LYS A 226 3.27 18.60 -6.51
C LYS A 226 2.13 18.51 -7.52
N PRO A 227 1.60 19.64 -8.02
CA PRO A 227 0.68 19.64 -9.16
C PRO A 227 1.22 18.76 -10.31
N GLY A 228 0.41 17.80 -10.76
CA GLY A 228 0.78 16.83 -11.79
C GLY A 228 1.33 15.49 -11.29
N SER A 229 1.48 15.30 -9.96
CA SER A 229 1.78 13.98 -9.37
C SER A 229 0.52 13.20 -8.97
N PHE A 230 -0.63 13.86 -8.84
CA PHE A 230 -1.93 13.23 -8.67
C PHE A 230 -2.87 13.69 -9.79
N ASN A 231 -3.25 12.76 -10.66
CA ASN A 231 -4.12 12.99 -11.81
C ASN A 231 -5.53 12.49 -11.49
N CYS A 232 -6.25 13.25 -10.68
CA CYS A 232 -7.60 12.92 -10.21
C CYS A 232 -8.57 12.56 -11.37
N GLU A 233 -8.46 13.26 -12.49
CA GLU A 233 -9.25 13.07 -13.71
C GLU A 233 -9.00 11.73 -14.42
N ASN A 234 -7.92 11.04 -14.06
CA ASN A 234 -7.62 9.71 -14.58
C ASN A 234 -8.33 8.59 -13.81
N LEU A 235 -8.95 8.87 -12.66
CA LEU A 235 -9.74 7.87 -11.93
C LEU A 235 -10.93 7.39 -12.76
N ALA A 236 -11.21 6.08 -12.69
CA ALA A 236 -12.23 5.43 -13.51
C ALA A 236 -13.64 5.99 -13.30
N ASP A 237 -13.94 6.48 -12.11
CA ASP A 237 -15.24 7.02 -11.74
C ASP A 237 -15.26 8.56 -11.65
N TYR A 238 -14.24 9.26 -12.18
CA TYR A 238 -14.13 10.73 -12.12
C TYR A 238 -15.41 11.46 -12.58
N GLU A 239 -15.92 11.15 -13.78
CA GLU A 239 -17.13 11.81 -14.30
C GLU A 239 -18.36 11.55 -13.43
N ALA A 240 -18.48 10.35 -12.89
CA ALA A 240 -19.58 9.99 -11.99
C ALA A 240 -19.43 10.68 -10.62
N GLY A 241 -18.21 10.77 -10.10
CA GLY A 241 -17.86 11.53 -8.91
C GLY A 241 -18.19 13.01 -9.06
N MET A 242 -17.84 13.64 -10.19
CA MET A 242 -18.18 15.03 -10.51
C MET A 242 -19.69 15.27 -10.56
N GLN A 243 -20.47 14.32 -11.08
CA GLN A 243 -21.93 14.40 -11.07
C GLN A 243 -22.50 14.29 -9.64
N ARG A 244 -22.01 13.32 -8.85
CA ARG A 244 -22.40 13.16 -7.44
C ARG A 244 -22.01 14.38 -6.60
N ALA A 245 -20.86 15.00 -6.89
CA ALA A 245 -20.40 16.21 -6.22
C ALA A 245 -21.35 17.39 -6.43
N ARG A 246 -21.76 17.63 -7.68
CA ARG A 246 -22.77 18.66 -8.02
C ARG A 246 -24.10 18.37 -7.31
N ALA A 247 -24.53 17.11 -7.30
CA ALA A 247 -25.76 16.69 -6.62
C ALA A 247 -25.69 16.88 -5.09
N ALA A 248 -24.51 16.68 -4.51
CA ALA A 248 -24.23 16.92 -3.09
C ALA A 248 -23.99 18.40 -2.74
N GLY A 249 -24.10 19.32 -3.70
CA GLY A 249 -23.92 20.76 -3.48
C GLY A 249 -22.45 21.18 -3.26
N ILE A 250 -21.48 20.35 -3.63
CA ILE A 250 -20.05 20.71 -3.58
C ILE A 250 -19.76 21.75 -4.67
N ASN A 251 -19.25 22.92 -4.26
CA ASN A 251 -18.96 24.04 -5.16
C ASN A 251 -17.58 24.67 -4.83
N PRO A 252 -16.62 24.66 -5.77
CA PRO A 252 -16.70 24.03 -7.10
C PRO A 252 -16.68 22.49 -6.98
N PRO A 253 -17.35 21.72 -7.87
CA PRO A 253 -17.39 20.26 -7.79
C PRO A 253 -16.00 19.62 -7.86
N GLU A 254 -15.02 20.29 -8.48
CA GLU A 254 -13.62 19.89 -8.55
C GLU A 254 -12.94 19.78 -7.18
N LYS A 255 -13.55 20.30 -6.11
CA LYS A 255 -13.06 20.16 -4.73
C LYS A 255 -12.93 18.69 -4.30
N ILE A 256 -13.68 17.77 -4.92
CA ILE A 256 -13.52 16.32 -4.70
C ILE A 256 -12.15 15.76 -5.11
N CYS A 257 -11.33 16.53 -5.82
CA CYS A 257 -9.94 16.18 -6.16
C CYS A 257 -8.90 16.77 -5.20
N GLN A 258 -9.34 17.45 -4.14
CA GLN A 258 -8.47 18.19 -3.21
C GLN A 258 -8.85 17.93 -1.76
N ASP A 259 -10.12 17.60 -1.50
CA ASP A 259 -10.67 17.40 -0.17
C ASP A 259 -11.25 15.99 -0.05
N GLN A 260 -10.63 15.20 0.84
CA GLN A 260 -11.01 13.80 1.08
C GLN A 260 -12.46 13.67 1.56
N ARG A 261 -12.97 14.62 2.35
CA ARG A 261 -14.32 14.58 2.91
C ARG A 261 -15.36 14.87 1.84
N ASP A 262 -15.09 15.86 0.97
CA ASP A 262 -15.97 16.14 -0.17
C ASP A 262 -15.95 14.97 -1.17
N ALA A 263 -14.79 14.36 -1.42
CA ALA A 263 -14.69 13.14 -2.23
C ALA A 263 -15.52 11.99 -1.63
N ALA A 264 -15.39 11.74 -0.32
CA ALA A 264 -16.15 10.72 0.37
C ALA A 264 -17.67 11.00 0.36
N ARG A 265 -18.08 12.27 0.56
CA ARG A 265 -19.49 12.69 0.47
C ARG A 265 -20.05 12.51 -0.94
N ALA A 266 -19.22 12.68 -1.96
CA ALA A 266 -19.56 12.41 -3.34
C ALA A 266 -19.39 10.92 -3.73
N GLU A 267 -19.10 10.03 -2.78
CA GLU A 267 -18.80 8.60 -3.03
C GLU A 267 -17.77 8.40 -4.16
N PHE A 268 -16.76 9.26 -4.23
CA PHE A 268 -15.75 9.27 -5.29
C PHE A 268 -14.44 8.65 -4.80
N THR A 269 -13.87 7.74 -5.59
CA THR A 269 -12.67 6.96 -5.21
C THR A 269 -11.43 7.80 -4.90
N ALA A 270 -11.38 9.08 -5.30
CA ALA A 270 -10.32 9.98 -4.87
C ALA A 270 -10.20 10.10 -3.33
N SER A 271 -11.25 9.79 -2.56
CA SER A 271 -11.17 9.75 -1.10
C SER A 271 -10.10 8.79 -0.56
N ASP A 272 -9.75 7.76 -1.33
CA ASP A 272 -8.74 6.76 -0.95
C ASP A 272 -7.31 7.22 -1.28
N TYR A 273 -7.17 8.27 -2.09
CA TYR A 273 -5.91 8.93 -2.43
C TYR A 273 -5.64 10.14 -1.56
N LEU A 274 -6.66 10.98 -1.36
CA LEU A 274 -6.48 12.29 -0.76
C LEU A 274 -6.03 12.21 0.71
N PRO A 275 -5.31 13.23 1.19
CA PRO A 275 -4.87 13.32 2.57
C PRO A 275 -5.97 12.98 3.56
N TYR A 276 -5.67 12.09 4.49
CA TYR A 276 -6.62 11.84 5.56
C TYR A 276 -6.59 13.04 6.53
N PRO A 277 -7.74 13.62 6.89
CA PRO A 277 -7.78 14.88 7.64
C PRO A 277 -7.56 14.65 9.15
N LEU A 278 -6.41 14.07 9.56
CA LEU A 278 -6.04 13.92 10.98
C LEU A 278 -5.18 15.07 11.52
N GLY A 279 -4.95 16.15 10.77
CA GLY A 279 -4.25 17.30 11.33
C GLY A 279 -2.74 17.07 11.56
N GLU A 280 -2.22 17.68 12.63
CA GLU A 280 -0.83 17.65 13.09
C GLU A 280 -0.36 16.28 13.63
N HIS A 281 -1.22 15.27 13.61
CA HIS A 281 -0.97 13.95 14.16
C HIS A 281 -0.04 13.07 13.28
N TYR A 282 0.28 13.53 12.07
CA TYR A 282 1.27 12.91 11.20
C TYR A 282 2.65 13.49 11.45
N SER A 283 3.69 12.65 11.33
CA SER A 283 5.05 13.19 11.35
C SER A 283 5.30 14.06 10.13
N GLN A 284 6.05 15.14 10.37
CA GLN A 284 6.55 15.97 9.29
C GLN A 284 7.40 15.14 8.32
N ALA A 285 7.29 15.50 7.05
CA ALA A 285 8.14 15.01 5.98
C ALA A 285 8.96 16.19 5.47
N ASP A 286 10.28 16.03 5.46
CA ASP A 286 11.22 17.04 5.02
C ASP A 286 11.47 16.92 3.50
N ASP A 287 11.44 15.70 2.94
CA ASP A 287 11.61 15.46 1.50
C ASP A 287 10.97 14.15 0.99
N GLU A 288 11.15 13.86 -0.32
CA GLU A 288 10.60 12.67 -0.98
C GLU A 288 11.18 11.35 -0.47
N ASP A 289 12.32 11.37 0.26
CA ASP A 289 12.93 10.19 0.86
C ASP A 289 12.25 9.82 2.19
N ASP A 290 11.41 10.68 2.76
CA ASP A 290 10.55 10.34 3.90
C ASP A 290 9.26 9.60 3.48
N ILE A 291 9.00 9.43 2.19
CA ILE A 291 7.99 8.49 1.72
C ILE A 291 8.65 7.12 1.61
N ASP A 292 8.10 6.13 2.29
CA ASP A 292 8.50 4.76 2.04
C ASP A 292 7.73 4.23 0.81
N TRP A 293 8.40 4.43 -0.32
CA TRP A 293 7.96 4.03 -1.65
C TRP A 293 7.85 2.51 -1.81
N ASP A 294 8.43 1.73 -0.89
CA ASP A 294 8.38 0.28 -0.86
C ASP A 294 7.23 -0.24 0.02
N SER A 295 6.47 0.65 0.67
CA SER A 295 5.33 0.28 1.52
C SER A 295 4.29 -0.52 0.73
N ILE A 296 3.80 -1.61 1.32
CA ILE A 296 2.63 -2.32 0.79
C ILE A 296 1.39 -1.44 0.85
N MET A 297 1.37 -0.44 1.74
CA MET A 297 0.27 0.51 1.94
C MET A 297 0.27 1.66 0.93
N LEU A 298 1.23 1.72 0.00
CA LEU A 298 1.26 2.70 -1.08
C LEU A 298 0.53 2.16 -2.32
N TYR A 299 -0.41 2.94 -2.86
CA TYR A 299 -1.09 2.54 -4.09
C TYR A 299 -0.16 2.62 -5.30
N PRO A 300 -0.17 1.62 -6.20
CA PRO A 300 0.60 1.69 -7.45
C PRO A 300 0.10 2.84 -8.31
N SER A 301 0.96 3.33 -9.22
CA SER A 301 0.66 4.54 -9.99
C SER A 301 -0.65 4.50 -10.77
N THR A 302 -1.07 3.32 -11.19
CA THR A 302 -2.24 3.07 -12.03
C THR A 302 -3.44 2.48 -11.28
N GLY A 303 -3.33 2.31 -9.95
CA GLY A 303 -4.47 1.94 -9.11
C GLY A 303 -5.64 2.88 -9.36
N GLY A 304 -6.88 2.36 -9.38
CA GLY A 304 -8.10 3.17 -9.58
C GLY A 304 -8.26 3.84 -10.94
N GLY A 305 -7.23 3.83 -11.80
CA GLY A 305 -7.22 4.52 -13.08
C GLY A 305 -8.17 3.91 -14.10
N ARG A 306 -8.74 4.75 -14.97
CA ARG A 306 -9.52 4.33 -16.14
C ARG A 306 -8.67 3.51 -17.10
N GLY A 307 -9.24 2.49 -17.71
CA GLY A 307 -8.55 1.63 -18.67
C GLY A 307 -8.77 0.15 -18.34
N THR A 308 -7.89 -0.70 -18.86
CA THR A 308 -7.96 -2.15 -18.65
C THR A 308 -6.69 -2.64 -17.99
N ALA A 309 -6.81 -3.61 -17.10
CA ALA A 309 -5.67 -4.32 -16.53
C ALA A 309 -5.91 -5.83 -16.54
N GLY A 310 -4.83 -6.59 -16.60
CA GLY A 310 -4.81 -8.04 -16.43
C GLY A 310 -3.77 -8.46 -15.38
N PRO A 311 -3.73 -9.75 -15.02
CA PRO A 311 -2.71 -10.25 -14.10
C PRO A 311 -1.29 -10.02 -14.68
N PRO A 312 -0.27 -9.82 -13.82
CA PRO A 312 1.10 -9.62 -14.26
C PRO A 312 1.62 -10.79 -15.10
N ILE A 313 2.49 -10.51 -16.07
CA ILE A 313 3.12 -11.54 -16.90
C ILE A 313 4.38 -12.03 -16.21
N ILE A 314 4.49 -13.34 -16.00
CA ILE A 314 5.73 -13.97 -15.53
C ILE A 314 6.48 -14.46 -16.78
N HIS A 315 7.60 -13.84 -17.09
CA HIS A 315 8.44 -14.27 -18.20
C HIS A 315 9.28 -15.48 -17.78
N PRO A 316 9.49 -16.49 -18.65
CA PRO A 316 10.35 -17.63 -18.33
C PRO A 316 11.78 -17.25 -17.93
N ASP A 317 12.27 -16.11 -18.45
CA ASP A 317 13.64 -15.63 -18.25
C ASP A 317 13.74 -14.57 -17.14
N ASN A 318 12.62 -14.13 -16.56
CA ASN A 318 12.59 -13.16 -15.47
C ASN A 318 11.53 -13.58 -14.42
N PRO A 319 11.94 -14.06 -13.24
CA PRO A 319 11.01 -14.46 -12.20
C PRO A 319 10.23 -13.29 -11.60
N ASN A 320 10.64 -12.03 -11.86
CA ASN A 320 9.92 -10.87 -11.40
C ASN A 320 8.72 -10.59 -12.33
N PRO A 321 7.49 -10.52 -11.81
CA PRO A 321 6.31 -10.23 -12.62
C PRO A 321 6.42 -8.87 -13.31
N ASP A 322 6.16 -8.84 -14.62
CA ASP A 322 5.99 -7.61 -15.38
C ASP A 322 4.54 -7.13 -15.24
N TYR A 323 4.36 -6.12 -14.40
CA TYR A 323 3.07 -5.45 -14.18
C TYR A 323 2.67 -4.55 -15.35
N TRP A 324 3.64 -4.08 -16.13
CA TRP A 324 3.44 -3.00 -17.08
C TRP A 324 2.91 -3.47 -18.42
N GLU A 325 3.26 -4.68 -18.84
CA GLU A 325 2.77 -5.24 -20.09
C GLU A 325 1.24 -5.39 -20.10
N ASN A 326 0.65 -5.71 -18.94
CA ASN A 326 -0.80 -5.94 -18.79
C ASN A 326 -1.56 -4.83 -18.05
N ASP A 327 -0.92 -3.75 -17.62
CA ASP A 327 -1.58 -2.63 -16.95
C ASP A 327 -1.67 -1.39 -17.85
N HIS A 328 -2.80 -1.28 -18.54
CA HIS A 328 -3.16 -0.17 -19.43
C HIS A 328 -4.11 0.84 -18.76
N ARG A 329 -4.19 0.84 -17.42
CA ARG A 329 -4.91 1.90 -16.70
C ARG A 329 -4.10 3.20 -16.78
N ALA A 330 -4.83 4.32 -16.74
CA ALA A 330 -4.22 5.64 -16.69
C ALA A 330 -3.51 5.88 -15.36
N GLU A 331 -2.42 6.64 -15.39
CA GLU A 331 -1.64 6.98 -14.20
C GLU A 331 -2.41 7.98 -13.32
N VAL A 332 -2.67 7.60 -12.08
CA VAL A 332 -3.37 8.39 -11.06
C VAL A 332 -2.38 9.01 -10.08
N LEU A 333 -1.41 8.25 -9.58
CA LEU A 333 -0.43 8.72 -8.60
C LEU A 333 0.99 8.50 -9.13
N LEU A 334 1.78 9.55 -9.25
CA LEU A 334 3.15 9.46 -9.75
C LEU A 334 4.15 9.63 -8.61
N GLY A 335 5.28 8.94 -8.76
CA GLY A 335 6.32 8.84 -7.76
C GLY A 335 7.33 9.98 -7.83
N ARG A 336 8.57 9.68 -7.46
CA ARG A 336 9.66 10.67 -7.37
C ARG A 336 9.83 11.47 -8.66
N GLN A 337 10.15 12.74 -8.54
CA GLN A 337 10.48 13.58 -9.68
C GLN A 337 11.97 13.47 -10.00
N ARG A 338 12.35 12.76 -11.07
CA ARG A 338 13.77 12.69 -11.47
C ARG A 338 14.22 14.01 -12.09
N ARG A 339 15.38 14.52 -11.69
CA ARG A 339 15.92 15.78 -12.22
C ARG A 339 16.08 15.72 -13.74
N GLY A 340 15.29 16.50 -14.47
CA GLY A 340 15.31 16.54 -15.94
C GLY A 340 14.46 15.47 -16.62
N ALA A 341 13.77 14.63 -15.85
CA ALA A 341 12.73 13.72 -16.31
C ALA A 341 11.41 14.08 -15.60
N GLY A 342 10.27 13.58 -16.09
CA GLY A 342 8.98 13.77 -15.42
C GLY A 342 8.92 13.03 -14.07
N PHE A 343 7.72 12.98 -13.48
CA PHE A 343 7.47 12.04 -12.39
C PHE A 343 7.53 10.60 -12.87
N GLU A 344 7.96 9.69 -12.01
CA GLU A 344 8.09 8.28 -12.35
C GLU A 344 6.83 7.48 -12.07
N ARG A 345 6.50 6.56 -12.97
CA ARG A 345 5.53 5.51 -12.70
C ARG A 345 6.18 4.45 -11.80
N PHE A 346 5.47 3.98 -10.79
CA PHE A 346 5.93 2.94 -9.86
C PHE A 346 4.88 1.85 -9.65
N GLY A 347 5.37 0.61 -9.53
CA GLY A 347 4.56 -0.59 -9.49
C GLY A 347 3.92 -0.83 -8.12
N ALA A 348 3.28 -1.97 -7.96
CA ALA A 348 2.76 -2.37 -6.66
C ALA A 348 3.85 -3.08 -5.85
N ASN A 349 3.90 -2.78 -4.55
CA ASN A 349 4.67 -3.54 -3.59
C ASN A 349 3.86 -4.78 -3.16
N LEU A 350 4.54 -5.93 -3.05
CA LEU A 350 3.87 -7.23 -2.84
C LEU A 350 4.01 -7.77 -1.43
N VAL A 351 4.90 -7.16 -0.65
CA VAL A 351 5.20 -7.49 0.73
C VAL A 351 5.34 -6.18 1.51
N PRO A 352 5.08 -6.19 2.83
CA PRO A 352 5.34 -5.05 3.69
C PRO A 352 6.79 -4.60 3.59
N SER A 353 7.03 -3.29 3.66
CA SER A 353 8.37 -2.75 3.83
C SER A 353 8.87 -2.93 5.27
N ASP A 354 10.17 -2.70 5.49
CA ASP A 354 10.71 -2.65 6.86
C ASP A 354 10.02 -1.55 7.68
N GLU A 355 9.71 -0.38 7.09
CA GLU A 355 8.99 0.69 7.77
C GLU A 355 7.52 0.33 8.09
N ASP A 356 6.85 -0.50 7.27
CA ASP A 356 5.53 -1.05 7.60
C ASP A 356 5.60 -1.93 8.86
N VAL A 357 6.61 -2.80 8.94
CA VAL A 357 6.86 -3.72 10.06
C VAL A 357 7.18 -2.95 11.33
N ASP A 358 8.16 -2.04 11.26
CA ASP A 358 8.60 -1.21 12.39
C ASP A 358 7.45 -0.37 12.94
N THR A 359 6.60 0.17 12.06
CA THR A 359 5.41 0.94 12.44
C THR A 359 4.43 0.09 13.27
N LEU A 360 4.21 -1.18 12.89
CA LEU A 360 3.34 -2.07 13.64
C LEU A 360 3.97 -2.50 14.97
N GLN A 361 5.26 -2.82 14.98
CA GLN A 361 5.99 -3.14 16.22
C GLN A 361 5.91 -1.98 17.21
N LEU A 362 6.07 -0.74 16.73
CA LEU A 362 5.93 0.47 17.52
C LEU A 362 4.51 0.68 18.04
N LEU A 363 3.48 0.49 17.20
CA LEU A 363 2.07 0.65 17.58
C LEU A 363 1.63 -0.37 18.65
N TYR A 364 2.10 -1.60 18.54
CA TYR A 364 1.66 -2.67 19.42
C TYR A 364 2.57 -2.91 20.64
N GLY A 365 3.84 -2.48 20.60
CA GLY A 365 4.81 -2.63 21.68
C GLY A 365 4.55 -1.77 22.91
N ASP A 366 5.21 -2.14 24.02
CA ASP A 366 5.13 -1.43 25.31
C ASP A 366 5.89 -0.09 25.30
N GLU A 367 6.86 0.06 24.40
CA GLU A 367 7.66 1.29 24.27
C GLU A 367 6.78 2.53 24.04
N TRP A 368 5.61 2.33 23.43
CA TRP A 368 4.65 3.40 23.17
C TRP A 368 4.04 4.00 24.45
N ALA A 369 3.81 3.19 25.48
CA ALA A 369 3.17 3.64 26.72
C ALA A 369 4.04 4.61 27.54
N THR A 370 5.34 4.70 27.22
CA THR A 370 6.30 5.53 27.96
C THR A 370 6.54 6.91 27.35
N PHE A 371 5.93 7.22 26.20
CA PHE A 371 6.02 8.53 25.57
C PHE A 371 4.97 9.49 26.15
N GLU A 372 5.21 9.99 27.36
CA GLU A 372 4.48 11.13 27.90
C GLU A 372 4.71 12.34 26.98
N TRP A 373 3.64 12.78 26.31
CA TRP A 373 3.58 14.07 25.63
C TRP A 373 3.59 15.20 26.66
N ALA A 374 4.74 15.44 27.28
CA ALA A 374 4.97 16.61 28.10
C ALA A 374 5.04 17.86 27.20
N GLY A 375 3.87 18.35 26.74
CA GLY A 375 3.66 19.79 26.61
C GLY A 375 3.34 20.40 25.24
N LEU A 376 2.65 19.72 24.32
CA LEU A 376 2.31 20.39 23.04
C LEU A 376 0.85 20.37 22.57
N ILE A 377 -0.08 19.64 23.17
CA ILE A 377 -1.48 19.69 22.70
C ILE A 377 -2.46 19.63 23.87
N ASN A 378 -3.34 20.62 23.97
CA ASN A 378 -4.48 20.61 24.88
C ASN A 378 -5.52 19.61 24.34
N GLU A 379 -5.70 18.47 25.01
CA GLU A 379 -6.64 17.41 24.60
C GLU A 379 -8.07 17.91 24.37
N GLU A 380 -8.48 18.95 25.09
CA GLU A 380 -9.83 19.55 25.00
C GLU A 380 -10.04 20.29 23.65
N GLU A 381 -8.99 20.94 23.14
CA GLU A 381 -9.00 21.68 21.88
C GLU A 381 -9.00 20.73 20.67
N VAL A 382 -8.38 19.55 20.82
CA VAL A 382 -8.37 18.49 19.82
C VAL A 382 -9.75 17.84 19.67
N GLN A 383 -10.43 17.56 20.79
CA GLN A 383 -11.76 16.97 20.74
C GLN A 383 -12.78 17.93 20.11
N GLU A 384 -12.73 19.24 20.42
CA GLU A 384 -13.61 20.22 19.77
C GLU A 384 -13.35 20.35 18.27
N GLN A 385 -12.10 20.36 17.81
CA GLN A 385 -11.79 20.45 16.38
C GLN A 385 -12.23 19.20 15.61
N VAL A 386 -12.08 18.01 16.21
CA VAL A 386 -12.55 16.75 15.61
C VAL A 386 -14.08 16.69 15.56
N GLN A 387 -14.76 17.17 16.60
CA GLN A 387 -16.23 17.14 16.68
C GLN A 387 -16.88 18.21 15.78
N ALA A 388 -16.26 19.38 15.66
CA ALA A 388 -16.66 20.43 14.71
C ALA A 388 -16.38 20.04 13.25
N ALA A 389 -15.37 19.19 13.02
CA ALA A 389 -15.07 18.62 11.71
C ALA A 389 -16.09 17.55 11.24
N MET A 390 -17.00 17.12 12.11
CA MET A 390 -17.94 16.00 11.88
C MET A 390 -19.40 16.40 11.77
N CYS A 391 -19.74 17.69 11.88
CA CYS A 391 -21.00 18.26 11.43
C CYS A 391 -20.79 18.91 10.06
#